data_AF-A0A256ZU24-F1
#
_entry.id   AF-A0A256ZU24-F1
#
_cell.length_a   1.000
_cell.length_b   1.000
_cell.length_c   1.000
_cell.angle_alpha   90.00
_cell.angle_beta   90.00
_cell.angle_gamma   90.00
#
_symmetry.space_group_name_H-M   'P 1'
#
loop_
_entity.id
_entity.type
_entity.pdbx_description
1 polymer ?
#
loop_
_entity_poly.entity_id
_entity_poly.type
_entity_poly.pdbx_seq_one_letter_code
_entity_poly.pdbx_strand_id
1 'polypeptide(L)'
;MVESKHVLNGLIAGAVAGMVQGAYSAIKIIPNIEAVVEETIELTKSMYGIDISMFREVLRLTLLVSPLIVVVFMVILGAVFGALLDFLIKRMGIIKGWCLTIFALACFLILPNIVFGALAKALENTLGLTTYAIVLLILTLRLSKKAEVKA
;
A
#
# COMPACT_ATOMS: atom_id res chain seq x y z
N MET A 1 1.71 26.51 -10.15
CA MET A 1 1.66 25.11 -9.68
C MET A 1 0.47 24.45 -10.34
N VAL A 2 0.70 23.58 -11.33
CA VAL A 2 -0.37 22.88 -12.03
C VAL A 2 -0.87 21.76 -11.10
N GLU A 3 -2.09 21.87 -10.57
CA GLU A 3 -2.75 20.74 -9.91
C GLU A 3 -2.86 19.59 -10.90
N SER A 4 -1.92 18.66 -10.85
CA SER A 4 -2.00 17.46 -11.67
C SER A 4 -3.13 16.59 -11.12
N LYS A 5 -4.27 16.58 -11.82
CA LYS A 5 -5.44 15.75 -11.48
C LYS A 5 -5.08 14.26 -11.35
N HIS A 6 -3.99 13.84 -11.97
CA HIS A 6 -3.43 12.49 -11.85
C HIS A 6 -2.76 12.23 -10.50
N VAL A 7 -2.14 13.23 -9.87
CA VAL A 7 -1.63 13.12 -8.49
C VAL A 7 -2.78 12.97 -7.51
N LEU A 8 -3.85 13.75 -7.67
CA LEU A 8 -5.06 13.62 -6.85
C LEU A 8 -5.71 12.23 -7.03
N ASN A 9 -5.81 11.75 -8.27
CA ASN A 9 -6.33 10.40 -8.53
C ASN A 9 -5.45 9.32 -7.90
N GLY A 10 -4.13 9.47 -7.96
CA GLY A 10 -3.17 8.61 -7.28
C GLY A 10 -3.35 8.62 -5.75
N LEU A 11 -3.52 9.80 -5.15
CA LEU A 11 -3.79 9.96 -3.72
C LEU A 11 -5.09 9.23 -3.30
N ILE A 12 -6.18 9.41 -4.05
CA ILE A 12 -7.46 8.77 -3.77
C ILE A 12 -7.34 7.24 -3.93
N ALA A 13 -6.69 6.77 -5.00
CA ALA A 13 -6.45 5.35 -5.20
C ALA A 13 -5.60 4.76 -4.08
N GLY A 14 -4.56 5.48 -3.64
CA GLY A 14 -3.71 5.11 -2.51
C GLY A 14 -4.48 5.05 -1.19
N ALA A 15 -5.36 6.02 -0.93
CA ALA A 15 -6.20 6.03 0.26
C ALA A 15 -7.14 4.81 0.29
N VAL A 16 -7.82 4.51 -0.82
CA VAL A 16 -8.75 3.36 -0.90
C VAL A 16 -7.98 2.05 -0.75
N ALA A 17 -6.86 1.89 -1.45
CA ALA A 17 -6.00 0.72 -1.34
C ALA A 17 -5.47 0.53 0.08
N GLY A 18 -4.99 1.62 0.70
CA GLY A 18 -4.51 1.64 2.08
C GLY A 18 -5.58 1.25 3.07
N MET A 19 -6.83 1.73 2.91
CA MET A 19 -7.96 1.35 3.76
C MET A 19 -8.30 -0.13 3.63
N VAL A 20 -8.37 -0.67 2.40
CA VAL A 20 -8.67 -2.09 2.18
C VAL A 20 -7.56 -2.97 2.76
N GLN A 21 -6.30 -2.61 2.50
CA GLN A 21 -5.14 -3.34 3.02
C GLN A 21 -5.04 -3.24 4.55
N GLY A 22 -5.22 -2.05 5.11
CA GLY A 22 -5.23 -1.82 6.55
C GLY A 22 -6.35 -2.58 7.25
N ALA A 23 -7.56 -2.60 6.69
CA ALA A 23 -8.67 -3.39 7.22
C ALA A 23 -8.37 -4.89 7.21
N TYR A 24 -7.79 -5.41 6.12
CA TYR A 24 -7.35 -6.80 6.05
C TYR A 24 -6.28 -7.12 7.12
N SER A 25 -5.29 -6.24 7.26
CA SER A 25 -4.25 -6.35 8.29
C SER A 25 -4.84 -6.37 9.70
N ALA A 26 -5.77 -5.47 9.98
CA ALA A 26 -6.46 -5.37 11.27
C ALA A 26 -7.25 -6.65 11.59
N ILE A 27 -8.02 -7.19 10.64
CA ILE A 27 -8.78 -8.43 10.82
C ILE A 27 -7.86 -9.62 11.14
N LYS A 28 -6.65 -9.66 10.56
CA LYS A 28 -5.70 -10.74 10.78
C LYS A 28 -4.93 -10.60 12.11
N ILE A 29 -4.51 -9.38 12.42
CA ILE A 29 -3.62 -9.08 13.56
C ILE A 29 -4.43 -9.00 14.86
N ILE A 30 -5.52 -8.23 14.91
CA ILE A 30 -6.28 -7.96 16.13
C ILE A 30 -6.67 -9.23 16.91
N PRO A 31 -7.22 -10.29 16.30
CA PRO A 31 -7.61 -11.48 17.05
C PRO A 31 -6.41 -12.29 17.59
N ASN A 32 -5.21 -12.10 17.03
CA ASN A 32 -4.00 -12.84 17.40
C ASN A 32 -2.94 -11.96 18.06
N ILE A 33 -3.28 -10.74 18.48
CA ILE A 33 -2.32 -9.76 19.01
C ILE A 33 -1.46 -10.34 20.13
N GLU A 34 -2.04 -11.10 21.06
CA GLU A 34 -1.29 -11.66 22.18
C GLU A 34 -0.28 -12.73 21.72
N ALA A 35 -0.70 -13.60 20.81
CA ALA A 35 0.18 -14.61 20.21
C ALA A 35 1.34 -13.97 19.44
N VAL A 36 1.08 -12.91 18.65
CA VAL A 36 2.11 -12.20 17.89
C VAL A 36 3.10 -11.49 18.82
N VAL A 37 2.63 -10.91 19.92
CA VAL A 37 3.50 -10.25 20.90
C VAL A 37 4.38 -11.27 21.62
N GLU A 38 3.82 -12.40 22.03
CA GLU A 38 4.54 -13.48 22.69
C GLU A 38 5.60 -14.11 21.77
N GLU A 39 5.23 -14.42 20.53
CA GLU A 39 6.17 -14.91 19.50
C GLU A 39 7.28 -13.89 19.23
N THR A 40 6.98 -12.58 19.22
CA THR A 40 7.98 -11.53 19.03
C THR A 40 8.97 -11.45 20.20
N ILE A 41 8.48 -11.61 21.44
CA ILE A 41 9.32 -11.63 22.64
C ILE A 41 10.24 -12.86 22.61
N GLU A 42 9.69 -14.04 22.30
CA GLU A 42 10.45 -15.29 22.21
C GLU A 42 11.51 -15.25 21.09
N LEU A 43 11.15 -14.77 19.90
CA LEU A 43 12.08 -14.60 18.78
C LEU A 43 13.21 -13.64 19.11
N THR A 44 12.90 -12.52 19.77
CA THR A 44 13.93 -11.53 20.14
C THR A 44 14.87 -12.08 21.20
N LYS A 45 14.32 -12.81 22.18
CA LYS A 45 15.10 -13.49 23.21
C LYS A 45 15.99 -14.59 22.63
N SER A 46 15.47 -15.35 21.66
CA SER A 46 16.20 -16.42 20.97
C SER A 46 17.31 -15.88 20.07
N MET A 47 17.03 -14.84 19.26
CA MET A 47 17.99 -14.31 18.29
C MET A 47 19.03 -13.36 18.89
N TYR A 48 18.64 -12.54 19.87
CA TYR A 48 19.48 -11.46 20.39
C TYR A 48 19.82 -11.61 21.87
N GLY A 49 19.24 -12.57 22.60
CA GLY A 49 19.42 -12.71 24.04
C GLY A 49 18.78 -11.59 24.86
N ILE A 50 17.98 -10.73 24.23
CA ILE A 50 17.36 -9.55 24.86
C ILE A 50 15.93 -9.89 25.25
N ASP A 51 15.60 -9.75 26.54
CA ASP A 51 14.25 -9.91 27.03
C ASP A 51 13.48 -8.57 26.91
N ILE A 52 12.57 -8.51 25.94
CA ILE A 52 11.73 -7.33 25.67
C ILE A 52 10.34 -7.44 26.31
N SER A 53 10.13 -8.38 27.22
CA SER A 53 8.84 -8.57 27.91
C SER A 53 8.31 -7.29 28.60
N MET A 54 9.20 -6.45 29.11
CA MET A 54 8.87 -5.14 29.67
C MET A 54 8.22 -4.16 28.66
N PHE A 55 8.36 -4.40 27.35
CA PHE A 55 7.73 -3.61 26.29
C PHE A 55 6.45 -4.24 25.73
N ARG A 56 5.87 -5.27 26.37
CA ARG A 56 4.66 -5.98 25.91
C ARG A 56 3.53 -5.03 25.52
N GLU A 57 3.25 -4.04 26.37
CA GLU A 57 2.21 -3.03 26.11
C GLU A 57 2.56 -2.13 24.91
N VAL A 58 3.83 -1.74 24.78
CA VAL A 58 4.31 -0.91 23.66
C VAL A 58 4.20 -1.68 22.34
N LEU A 59 4.56 -2.98 22.33
CA LEU A 59 4.40 -3.85 21.17
C LEU A 59 2.93 -4.01 20.79
N ARG A 60 2.06 -4.24 21.77
CA ARG A 60 0.61 -4.34 21.57
C ARG A 60 0.04 -3.06 20.95
N LEU A 61 0.41 -1.90 21.48
CA LEU A 61 -0.05 -0.60 21.00
C LEU A 61 0.47 -0.33 19.58
N THR A 62 1.72 -0.70 19.30
CA THR A 62 2.32 -0.59 17.96
C THR A 62 1.58 -1.47 16.94
N LEU A 63 1.23 -2.70 17.29
CA LEU A 63 0.47 -3.60 16.43
C LEU A 63 -0.98 -3.13 16.20
N LEU A 64 -1.58 -2.45 17.18
CA LEU A 64 -2.90 -1.84 17.01
C LEU A 64 -2.87 -0.63 16.05
N VAL A 65 -1.76 0.11 16.03
CA VAL A 65 -1.58 1.29 15.18
C VAL A 65 -1.02 0.93 13.80
N SER A 66 -0.42 -0.25 13.61
CA SER A 66 0.18 -0.66 12.34
C SER A 66 -0.76 -0.59 11.13
N PRO A 67 -2.06 -0.92 11.21
CA PRO A 67 -2.98 -0.77 10.08
C PRO A 67 -3.10 0.69 9.61
N LEU A 68 -3.04 1.65 10.54
CA LEU A 68 -3.08 3.08 10.21
C LEU A 68 -1.81 3.51 9.47
N ILE A 69 -0.66 2.98 9.89
CA ILE A 69 0.62 3.25 9.22
C ILE A 69 0.58 2.75 7.77
N VAL A 70 -0.02 1.58 7.51
CA VAL A 70 -0.23 1.04 6.15
C VAL A 70 -1.05 2.00 5.30
N VAL A 71 -2.14 2.57 5.85
CA VAL A 71 -2.98 3.56 5.14
C VAL A 71 -2.14 4.78 4.75
N VAL A 72 -1.41 5.36 5.70
CA VAL A 72 -0.59 6.55 5.45
C VAL A 72 0.48 6.29 4.40
N PHE A 73 1.17 5.14 4.49
CA PHE A 73 2.17 4.75 3.50
C PHE A 73 1.56 4.61 2.10
N MET A 74 0.39 3.98 1.98
CA MET A 74 -0.26 3.82 0.68
C MET A 74 -0.78 5.13 0.10
N VAL A 75 -1.18 6.10 0.93
CA VAL A 75 -1.52 7.45 0.46
C VAL A 75 -0.30 8.14 -0.15
N ILE A 76 0.86 8.07 0.53
CA ILE A 76 2.11 8.65 0.05
C ILE A 76 2.54 7.98 -1.27
N LEU A 77 2.55 6.64 -1.31
CA LEU A 77 2.85 5.90 -2.53
C LEU A 77 1.85 6.26 -3.65
N GLY A 78 0.57 6.35 -3.34
CA GLY A 78 -0.46 6.77 -4.30
C GLY A 78 -0.15 8.13 -4.92
N ALA A 79 0.27 9.13 -4.14
CA ALA A 79 0.67 10.43 -4.67
C ALA A 79 1.90 10.33 -5.59
N VAL A 80 2.94 9.60 -5.17
CA VAL A 80 4.18 9.42 -5.95
C VAL A 80 3.91 8.71 -7.27
N PHE A 81 3.15 7.61 -7.24
CA PHE A 81 2.81 6.85 -8.44
C PHE A 81 1.74 7.55 -9.29
N GLY A 82 0.90 8.41 -8.71
CA GLY A 82 0.03 9.31 -9.46
C GLY A 82 0.80 10.37 -10.25
N ALA A 83 1.89 10.90 -9.69
CA ALA A 83 2.82 11.79 -10.41
C ALA A 83 3.56 11.05 -11.54
N LEU A 84 4.01 9.82 -11.26
CA LEU A 84 4.62 8.95 -12.27
C LEU A 84 3.66 8.69 -13.43
N LEU A 85 2.38 8.42 -13.13
CA LEU A 85 1.34 8.23 -14.13
C LEU A 85 1.18 9.48 -15.01
N ASP A 86 1.11 10.68 -14.44
CA ASP A 86 1.00 11.93 -15.22
C ASP A 86 2.14 12.08 -16.23
N PHE A 87 3.38 11.78 -15.79
CA PHE A 87 4.55 11.81 -16.65
C PHE A 87 4.45 10.77 -17.78
N LEU A 88 4.04 9.55 -17.46
CA LEU A 88 3.99 8.45 -18.43
C LEU A 88 2.83 8.60 -19.43
N ILE A 89 1.67 9.10 -19.00
CA ILE A 89 0.53 9.34 -19.89
C ILE A 89 0.90 10.35 -20.98
N LYS A 90 1.59 11.44 -20.62
CA LYS A 90 2.04 12.46 -21.57
C LYS A 90 3.02 11.92 -22.62
N ARG A 91 3.76 10.86 -22.30
CA ARG A 91 4.80 10.30 -23.17
C ARG A 91 4.37 9.08 -23.98
N MET A 92 3.50 8.24 -23.42
CA MET A 92 3.20 6.90 -23.96
C MET A 92 1.70 6.60 -24.07
N GLY A 93 0.82 7.50 -23.62
CA GLY A 93 -0.63 7.31 -23.61
C GLY A 93 -1.15 6.61 -22.36
N ILE A 94 -2.48 6.65 -22.18
CA ILE A 94 -3.17 6.26 -20.94
C ILE A 94 -2.92 4.79 -20.55
N ILE A 95 -3.14 3.86 -21.48
CA ILE A 95 -3.08 2.41 -21.21
C ILE A 95 -1.64 1.98 -20.87
N LYS A 96 -0.65 2.42 -21.66
CA LYS A 96 0.76 2.08 -21.44
C LYS A 96 1.29 2.72 -20.16
N GLY A 97 0.95 3.99 -19.90
CA GLY A 97 1.34 4.69 -18.68
C GLY A 97 0.74 4.05 -17.42
N TRP A 98 -0.53 3.66 -17.47
CA TRP A 98 -1.18 2.94 -16.37
C TRP A 98 -0.49 1.59 -16.11
N CYS A 99 -0.29 0.77 -17.14
CA CYS A 99 0.34 -0.55 -17.00
C CYS A 99 1.74 -0.45 -16.37
N LEU A 100 2.58 0.48 -16.85
CA LEU A 100 3.92 0.67 -16.31
C LEU A 100 3.92 1.19 -14.87
N THR A 101 2.96 2.06 -14.52
CA THR A 101 2.79 2.56 -13.14
C THR A 101 2.43 1.43 -12.18
N ILE A 102 1.48 0.57 -12.56
CA ILE A 102 1.09 -0.59 -11.76
C ILE A 102 2.23 -1.60 -11.65
N PHE A 103 2.95 -1.85 -12.74
CA PHE A 103 4.12 -2.73 -12.72
C PHE A 103 5.21 -2.22 -11.77
N ALA A 104 5.54 -0.93 -11.83
CA ALA A 104 6.52 -0.33 -10.94
C ALA A 104 6.11 -0.41 -9.46
N LEU A 105 4.82 -0.17 -9.16
CA LEU A 105 4.29 -0.33 -7.80
C LEU A 105 4.30 -1.80 -7.35
N ALA A 106 4.01 -2.74 -8.24
CA ALA A 106 4.09 -4.17 -7.97
C ALA A 106 5.53 -4.60 -7.65
N CYS A 107 6.51 -4.15 -8.41
CA CYS A 107 7.93 -4.40 -8.13
C CYS A 107 8.33 -3.82 -6.76
N PHE A 108 7.81 -2.66 -6.38
CA PHE A 108 8.14 -2.05 -5.09
C PHE A 108 7.50 -2.80 -3.91
N LEU A 109 6.24 -3.21 -4.04
CA LEU A 109 5.48 -3.81 -2.93
C LEU A 109 5.61 -5.33 -2.84
N ILE A 110 5.71 -6.05 -3.95
CA ILE A 110 5.60 -7.52 -3.96
C ILE A 110 6.98 -8.16 -4.01
N LEU A 111 7.89 -7.63 -4.85
CA LEU A 111 9.19 -8.24 -5.11
C LEU A 111 10.04 -8.43 -3.84
N PRO A 112 10.18 -7.44 -2.93
CA PRO A 112 10.98 -7.62 -1.72
C PRO A 112 10.43 -8.75 -0.85
N ASN A 113 9.09 -8.85 -0.71
CA ASN A 113 8.47 -9.88 0.12
C ASN A 113 8.66 -11.29 -0.45
N ILE A 114 8.73 -11.44 -1.77
CA ILE A 114 9.07 -12.73 -2.39
C ILE A 114 10.53 -13.10 -2.10
N VAL A 115 11.45 -12.15 -2.26
CA VAL A 115 12.89 -12.38 -2.03
C VAL A 115 13.17 -12.75 -0.57
N PHE A 116 12.47 -12.12 0.39
CA PHE A 116 12.59 -12.44 1.82
C PHE A 116 11.72 -13.62 2.29
N GLY A 117 11.04 -14.32 1.39
CA GLY A 117 10.19 -15.48 1.73
C GLY A 117 8.89 -15.15 2.49
N ALA A 118 8.54 -13.86 2.61
CA ALA A 118 7.35 -13.37 3.32
C ALA A 118 6.07 -13.45 2.45
N LEU A 119 5.69 -14.67 2.04
CA LEU A 119 4.59 -14.91 1.10
C LEU A 119 3.23 -14.38 1.60
N ALA A 120 2.96 -14.47 2.90
CA ALA A 120 1.73 -13.94 3.49
C ALA A 120 1.61 -12.41 3.32
N LYS A 121 2.74 -11.70 3.41
CA LYS A 121 2.81 -10.25 3.23
C LYS A 121 2.77 -9.85 1.76
N ALA A 122 3.33 -10.68 0.87
CA ALA A 122 3.18 -10.52 -0.57
C ALA A 122 1.70 -10.62 -1.00
N LEU A 123 0.93 -11.54 -0.41
CA LEU A 123 -0.51 -11.68 -0.67
C LEU A 123 -1.28 -10.43 -0.22
N GLU A 124 -1.01 -9.93 0.99
CA GLU A 124 -1.61 -8.71 1.52
C GLU A 124 -1.31 -7.48 0.64
N ASN A 125 -0.05 -7.35 0.19
CA ASN A 125 0.35 -6.28 -0.73
C ASN A 125 -0.31 -6.40 -2.11
N THR A 126 -0.64 -7.62 -2.54
CA THR A 126 -1.36 -7.86 -3.81
C THR A 126 -2.81 -7.37 -3.74
N LEU A 127 -3.48 -7.52 -2.58
CA LEU A 127 -4.82 -6.96 -2.36
C LEU A 127 -4.79 -5.43 -2.44
N GLY A 128 -3.81 -4.79 -1.81
CA GLY A 128 -3.60 -3.34 -1.90
C GLY A 128 -3.35 -2.90 -3.35
N LEU A 129 -2.47 -3.60 -4.07
CA LEU A 129 -2.14 -3.30 -5.46
C LEU A 129 -3.34 -3.42 -6.40
N THR A 130 -4.13 -4.50 -6.30
CA THR A 130 -5.29 -4.71 -7.16
C THR A 130 -6.36 -3.64 -6.93
N THR A 131 -6.62 -3.31 -5.67
CA THR A 131 -7.53 -2.22 -5.29
C THR A 131 -7.04 -0.88 -5.87
N TYR A 132 -5.75 -0.56 -5.70
CA TYR A 132 -5.14 0.64 -6.26
C TYR A 132 -5.30 0.69 -7.78
N ALA A 133 -4.99 -0.40 -8.48
CA ALA A 133 -5.03 -0.48 -9.92
C ALA A 133 -6.44 -0.23 -10.49
N ILE A 134 -7.46 -0.85 -9.88
CA ILE A 134 -8.87 -0.71 -10.28
C ILE A 134 -9.33 0.74 -10.06
N VAL A 135 -9.10 1.29 -8.87
CA VAL A 135 -9.54 2.67 -8.54
C VAL A 135 -8.84 3.69 -9.42
N LEU A 136 -7.52 3.55 -9.62
CA LEU A 136 -6.75 4.44 -10.48
C LEU A 136 -7.22 4.37 -11.94
N LEU A 137 -7.53 3.18 -12.45
CA LEU A 137 -8.06 3.01 -13.81
C LEU A 137 -9.40 3.72 -13.98
N ILE A 138 -10.35 3.49 -13.05
CA ILE A 138 -11.67 4.12 -13.09
C ILE A 138 -11.56 5.65 -13.06
N LEU A 139 -10.73 6.19 -12.16
CA LEU A 139 -10.54 7.64 -12.04
C LEU A 139 -9.86 8.24 -13.28
N THR A 140 -8.89 7.54 -13.87
CA THR A 140 -8.18 7.99 -15.06
C THR A 140 -9.10 7.98 -16.30
N LEU A 141 -9.91 6.93 -16.48
CA LEU A 141 -10.87 6.84 -17.57
C LEU A 141 -11.99 7.89 -17.44
N ARG A 142 -12.49 8.13 -16.22
CA ARG A 142 -13.47 9.21 -15.96
C ARG A 142 -12.91 10.58 -16.32
N LEU A 143 -11.62 10.82 -16.06
CA LEU A 143 -10.96 12.07 -16.42
C LEU A 143 -10.88 12.25 -17.94
N SER A 144 -10.50 11.19 -18.66
CA SER A 144 -10.39 11.19 -20.13
C SER A 144 -11.74 11.47 -20.79
N LYS A 145 -12.81 10.78 -20.34
CA LYS A 145 -14.17 10.98 -20.87
C LYS A 145 -14.68 12.41 -20.63
N LYS A 146 -14.34 13.02 -19.49
CA LYS A 146 -14.67 14.43 -19.20
C LYS A 146 -13.92 15.42 -20.08
N ALA A 147 -12.73 15.06 -20.58
CA ALA A 147 -11.96 15.90 -21.49
C ALA A 147 -12.55 15.86 -22.92
N GLU A 148 -12.99 14.68 -23.39
CA GLU A 148 -13.62 14.53 -24.71
C GLU A 148 -14.97 15.26 -24.82
N VAL A 149 -15.79 15.28 -23.76
CA VAL A 149 -17.10 15.97 -23.77
C VAL A 149 -16.98 17.50 -23.78
N LYS A 150 -15.77 18.04 -23.53
CA LYS A 150 -15.51 19.49 -23.50
C LYS A 150 -14.81 20.03 -24.75
N ALA A 151 -14.38 19.17 -25.67
CA ALA A 151 -13.75 19.53 -26.94
C ALA A 151 -14.82 19.66 -28.04
#